data_AF-A0A061SF69-F1
#
_entry.id   AF-A0A061SF69-F1
#
_cell.length_a   1.000
_cell.length_b   1.000
_cell.length_c   1.000
_cell.angle_alpha   90.00
_cell.angle_beta   90.00
_cell.angle_gamma   90.00
#
_symmetry.space_group_name_H-M   'P 1'
#
loop_
_entity.id
_entity.type
_entity.pdbx_description
1 polymer ?
#
loop_
_entity_poly.entity_id
_entity_poly.type
_entity_poly.pdbx_seq_one_letter_code
_entity_poly.pdbx_strand_id
1 'polypeptide(L)' 'MAPTDRSKRCGIFRLTTPGGVQLIQRCPKRGFHPHPETHTGQPIYELCGHVYLNPRIKMDTVDLRQ' A
#
# COMPACT_ATOMS: atom_id res chain seq x y z
N MET A 1 3.79 -10.41 -6.60
CA MET A 1 3.70 -9.42 -5.49
C MET A 1 4.67 -9.86 -4.40
N ALA A 2 5.79 -9.16 -4.23
CA ALA A 2 6.96 -9.68 -3.51
C ALA A 2 6.64 -10.03 -2.04
N PRO A 3 6.87 -11.30 -1.63
CA PRO A 3 8.23 -11.86 -1.44
C PRO A 3 8.67 -12.92 -2.45
N THR A 4 7.78 -13.44 -3.30
CA THR A 4 8.06 -14.54 -4.24
C THR A 4 8.33 -14.08 -5.68
N ASP A 5 8.10 -12.80 -5.98
CA ASP A 5 8.29 -12.24 -7.31
C ASP A 5 9.75 -11.80 -7.51
N ARG A 6 10.54 -12.67 -8.15
CA ARG A 6 11.97 -12.41 -8.44
C ARG A 6 12.18 -11.27 -9.44
N SER A 7 11.16 -10.95 -10.24
CA SER A 7 11.24 -9.91 -11.28
C SER A 7 10.91 -8.52 -10.73
N LYS A 8 9.93 -8.42 -9.82
CA LYS A 8 9.48 -7.17 -9.20
C LYS A 8 9.80 -7.18 -7.71
N ARG A 9 11.00 -6.70 -7.37
CA ARG A 9 11.51 -6.65 -5.98
C ARG A 9 10.77 -5.64 -5.09
N CYS A 10 10.17 -4.61 -5.69
CA CYS A 10 9.41 -3.59 -4.99
C CYS A 10 8.07 -3.33 -5.68
N GLY A 11 7.08 -2.86 -4.93
CA GLY A 11 5.78 -2.47 -5.43
C GLY A 11 5.26 -1.26 -4.67
N ILE A 12 4.57 -0.37 -5.37
CA ILE A 12 3.95 0.82 -4.79
C ILE A 12 2.44 0.62 -4.88
N PHE A 13 1.79 0.62 -3.72
CA PHE A 13 0.38 0.29 -3.58
C PHE A 13 -0.36 1.44 -2.91
N ARG A 14 -1.66 1.51 -3.19
CA ARG A 14 -2.61 2.38 -2.48
C ARG A 14 -3.80 1.57 -2.01
N LEU A 15 -4.51 2.09 -1.00
CA LEU A 15 -5.85 1.60 -0.69
C LEU A 15 -6.81 1.96 -1.82
N THR A 16 -7.71 1.03 -2.15
CA THR A 16 -8.79 1.29 -3.11
C THR A 16 -9.76 2.33 -2.55
N THR A 17 -10.34 3.16 -3.42
CA THR A 17 -11.23 4.26 -3.04
C THR A 17 -12.57 4.10 -3.74
N PRO A 18 -13.71 4.14 -3.03
CA PRO A 18 -13.84 4.36 -1.59
C PRO A 18 -13.61 3.10 -0.74
N GLY A 19 -13.65 1.90 -1.34
CA GLY A 19 -13.77 0.62 -0.64
C GLY A 19 -12.70 0.35 0.44
N GLY A 20 -11.43 0.24 0.03
CA GLY A 20 -10.32 -0.08 0.92
C GLY A 20 -10.10 0.97 2.01
N VAL A 21 -10.19 2.26 1.65
CA VAL A 21 -10.09 3.38 2.61
C VAL A 21 -11.17 3.29 3.68
N GLN A 22 -12.44 3.14 3.31
CA GLN A 22 -13.54 3.07 4.27
C GLN A 22 -13.47 1.83 5.16
N LEU A 23 -13.10 0.67 4.59
CA LEU A 23 -13.01 -0.59 5.32
C LEU A 23 -11.96 -0.52 6.43
N ILE A 24 -10.75 -0.02 6.11
CA ILE A 24 -9.66 0.09 7.09
C ILE A 24 -9.95 1.18 8.12
N GLN A 25 -10.49 2.33 7.70
CA GLN A 25 -10.82 3.42 8.61
C GLN A 25 -11.85 3.04 9.68
N ARG A 26 -12.78 2.13 9.38
CA ARG A 26 -13.82 1.66 10.30
C ARG A 26 -13.40 0.45 11.14
N CYS A 27 -12.18 -0.06 10.98
CA CYS A 27 -11.72 -1.22 11.72
C CYS A 27 -11.32 -0.87 13.16
N PRO A 28 -11.94 -1.48 14.19
CA PRO A 28 -11.57 -1.23 15.58
C PRO A 28 -10.43 -2.14 16.09
N LYS A 29 -10.07 -3.18 15.33
CA LYS A 29 -9.12 -4.20 15.77
C LYS A 29 -7.68 -3.69 15.68
N ARG A 30 -6.84 -4.16 16.60
CA ARG A 30 -5.40 -3.88 16.66
C ARG A 30 -4.60 -5.14 16.36
N GLY A 31 -3.33 -4.96 15.98
CA GLY A 31 -2.46 -6.07 15.58
C GLY A 31 -2.83 -6.66 14.22
N PHE A 32 -2.15 -7.73 13.83
CA PHE A 32 -2.40 -8.40 12.55
C PHE A 32 -3.70 -9.21 12.58
N HIS A 33 -4.57 -8.95 11.62
CA HIS A 33 -5.82 -9.67 11.44
C HIS A 33 -6.30 -9.57 9.98
N PRO A 34 -7.10 -10.53 9.50
CA PRO A 34 -7.63 -10.51 8.14
C PRO A 34 -8.78 -9.51 8.00
N HIS A 35 -8.99 -9.06 6.76
CA HIS A 35 -10.12 -8.24 6.35
C HIS A 35 -10.89 -8.88 5.19
N PRO A 36 -12.21 -8.73 5.12
CA PRO A 36 -12.99 -9.17 3.97
C PRO A 36 -12.71 -8.30 2.74
N GLU A 37 -13.18 -8.75 1.58
CA GLU A 37 -13.23 -7.88 0.40
C GLU A 37 -14.07 -6.63 0.67
N THR A 38 -13.82 -5.58 -0.11
CA THR A 38 -14.61 -4.35 -0.01
C THR A 38 -16.05 -4.61 -0.48
N HIS A 39 -17.00 -3.74 -0.09
CA HIS A 39 -18.41 -3.89 -0.50
C HIS A 39 -18.62 -3.90 -2.02
N THR A 40 -17.66 -3.38 -2.80
CA THR A 40 -17.66 -3.38 -4.26
C THR A 40 -17.00 -4.64 -4.86
N GLY A 41 -16.58 -5.61 -4.04
CA GLY A 41 -15.82 -6.79 -4.48
C GLY A 41 -14.39 -6.47 -4.93
N GLN A 42 -13.93 -5.23 -4.73
CA GLN A 42 -12.55 -4.86 -5.05
C GLN A 42 -11.59 -5.29 -3.92
N PRO A 43 -10.33 -5.60 -4.25
CA PRO A 43 -9.28 -5.75 -3.26
C PRO A 43 -9.14 -4.51 -2.38
N ILE A 44 -8.59 -4.67 -1.17
CA ILE A 44 -8.36 -3.58 -0.23
C ILE A 44 -7.30 -2.60 -0.75
N TYR A 45 -6.35 -3.10 -1.53
CA TYR A 45 -5.27 -2.32 -2.13
C TYR A 45 -5.04 -2.71 -3.59
N GLU A 46 -4.51 -1.76 -4.36
CA GLU A 46 -4.18 -1.92 -5.77
C GLU A 46 -2.83 -1.26 -6.09
N LEU A 47 -2.27 -1.57 -7.26
CA LEU A 47 -1.04 -0.93 -7.73
C LEU A 47 -1.29 0.56 -8.03
N CYS A 48 -0.38 1.43 -7.61
CA CYS A 48 -0.48 2.86 -7.90
C CYS A 48 -0.15 3.18 -9.37
N GLY A 49 -1.15 3.57 -10.16
CA GLY A 49 -0.94 4.02 -11.55
C GLY A 49 -0.49 5.49 -11.69
N HIS A 50 -0.61 6.30 -10.64
CA HIS A 50 -0.35 7.75 -10.67
C HIS A 50 1.01 8.14 -10.07
N VAL A 51 1.91 7.16 -9.88
CA VAL A 51 3.25 7.40 -9.33
C VAL A 51 4.26 7.43 -10.47
N TYR A 52 5.00 8.54 -10.56
CA TYR A 52 6.14 8.67 -11.46
C TYR A 52 7.44 8.45 -10.68
N LEU A 53 8.24 7.47 -11.10
CA LEU A 53 9.52 7.16 -10.50
C LEU A 53 10.66 7.79 -11.30
N ASN A 54 11.37 8.73 -10.68
CA ASN A 54 12.57 9.33 -11.23
C ASN A 54 13.76 9.07 -10.29
N PRO A 55 14.67 8.13 -10.62
CA PRO A 55 15.81 7.78 -9.78
C PRO A 55 16.89 8.87 -9.74
N ARG A 56 16.74 9.96 -10.51
CA ARG A 56 17.71 11.06 -10.60
C ARG A 56 17.39 12.25 -9.68
N ILE A 57 16.26 12.19 -8.97
CA ILE A 57 15.89 13.25 -8.02
C ILE A 57 16.74 13.10 -6.75
N LYS A 58 17.34 14.20 -6.29
CA LYS A 58 18.04 14.23 -5.00
C LYS A 58 17.01 14.11 -3.87
N MET A 59 17.31 13.25 -2.89
CA MET A 59 16.51 13.08 -1.68
C MET A 59 17.41 13.17 -0.46
N ASP A 60 16.97 13.90 0.55
CA ASP A 60 17.64 14.00 1.84
C ASP A 60 16.94 13.08 2.85
N THR A 61 17.73 12.31 3.59
CA THR A 61 17.21 11.46 4.68
C THR A 61 17.69 12.02 6.00
N VAL A 62 16.76 12.32 6.90
CA VAL A 62 17.07 12.67 8.29
C VAL A 62 16.75 11.47 9.18
N ASP A 63 17.77 10.83 9.73
CA ASP A 63 17.60 9.70 10.66
C ASP A 63 17.54 10.22 12.10
N LEU A 64 16.35 10.17 12.71
CA LEU A 64 16.11 10.65 14.09
C LEU A 64 16.50 9.64 15.18
N ARG A 65 17.08 8.49 14.81
CA ARG A 65 17.59 7.48 15.77
C ARG A 65 19.04 7.73 16.17
N GLN A 66 19.72 8.63 15.47
CA GLN A 66 21.09 9.05 15.70
C GLN A 66 21.16 10.08 16.83
#